data_AF-T2BP20-F1
#
_entry.id   AF-T2BP20-F1
#
_cell.length_a   1.000
_cell.length_b   1.000
_cell.length_c   1.000
_cell.angle_alpha   90.00
_cell.angle_beta   90.00
_cell.angle_gamma   90.00
#
_symmetry.space_group_name_H-M   'P 1'
#
loop_
_entity.id
_entity.type
_entity.pdbx_description
1 polymer ?
#
loop_
_entity_poly.entity_id
_entity_poly.type
_entity_poly.pdbx_seq_one_letter_code
_entity_poly.pdbx_strand_id
1 'polypeptide(L)'
;MFHFRLGQASPQSELIRLKQAPALNPNYNMVIKYLDCLNRLADQLIPNSNLPTWLIEVQHLIRLLQKRVFSRMPLTPVERNALLNFAQYWRSMTRPPYNMGRPEAQIVMITLAEFATK
;
A
#
# COMPACT_ATOMS: atom_id res chain seq x y z
N MET A 1 1.69 23.92 17.38
CA MET A 1 0.33 24.44 17.10
C MET A 1 0.27 24.83 15.63
N PHE A 2 -0.88 24.66 14.95
CA PHE A 2 -1.15 24.64 13.48
C PHE A 2 -0.79 23.31 12.79
N HIS A 3 -1.71 22.53 12.21
CA HIS A 3 -2.61 22.92 11.11
C HIS A 3 -4.00 22.26 11.17
N PHE A 4 -5.02 23.04 10.83
CA PHE A 4 -6.31 22.60 10.30
C PHE A 4 -6.10 21.58 9.15
N ARG A 5 -6.68 20.38 9.23
CA ARG A 5 -7.00 19.58 8.04
C ARG A 5 -8.49 19.68 7.76
N LEU A 6 -8.83 20.58 6.83
CA LEU A 6 -10.11 20.57 6.12
C LEU A 6 -10.35 19.17 5.53
N GLY A 7 -11.37 18.48 6.00
CA GLY A 7 -12.17 17.52 5.22
C GLY A 7 -11.49 16.34 4.53
N GLN A 8 -10.28 15.90 4.92
CA GLN A 8 -9.77 14.64 4.41
C GLN A 8 -10.50 13.48 5.07
N ALA A 9 -11.20 12.69 4.26
CA ALA A 9 -11.78 11.42 4.67
C ALA A 9 -10.72 10.59 5.41
N SER A 10 -11.11 9.87 6.47
CA SER A 10 -10.15 9.03 7.20
C SER A 10 -9.50 8.05 6.22
N PRO A 11 -8.19 7.73 6.34
CA PRO A 11 -7.53 6.77 5.46
C PRO A 11 -8.30 5.45 5.34
N GLN A 12 -8.96 5.01 6.41
CA GLN A 12 -9.83 3.84 6.41
C GLN A 12 -11.03 4.00 5.47
N SER A 13 -11.72 5.14 5.53
CA SER A 13 -12.87 5.41 4.64
C SER A 13 -12.45 5.58 3.18
N GLU A 14 -11.29 6.20 2.91
CA GLU A 14 -10.72 6.32 1.58
C GLU A 14 -10.32 4.94 1.03
N LEU A 15 -9.69 4.10 1.85
CA LEU A 15 -9.31 2.74 1.50
C LEU A 15 -10.53 1.88 1.15
N ILE A 16 -11.63 1.99 1.89
CA ILE A 16 -12.89 1.29 1.58
C ILE A 16 -13.38 1.68 0.19
N ARG A 17 -13.37 2.97 -0.15
CA ARG A 17 -13.77 3.44 -1.49
C ARG A 17 -12.83 2.89 -2.58
N LEU A 18 -11.53 2.88 -2.33
CA LEU A 18 -10.53 2.36 -3.27
C LEU A 18 -10.65 0.86 -3.49
N LYS A 19 -11.03 0.08 -2.46
CA LYS A 19 -11.28 -1.37 -2.56
C LYS A 19 -12.50 -1.70 -3.42
N GLN A 20 -13.50 -0.84 -3.43
CA GLN A 20 -14.73 -1.00 -4.23
C GLN A 20 -14.55 -0.57 -5.69
N ALA A 21 -13.48 0.15 -6.01
CA ALA A 21 -13.21 0.59 -7.37
C ALA A 21 -12.88 -0.61 -8.27
N PRO A 22 -13.41 -0.68 -9.51
CA PRO A 22 -13.03 -1.70 -10.48
C PRO A 22 -11.51 -1.72 -10.64
N ALA A 23 -10.92 -2.90 -10.47
CA ALA A 23 -9.49 -3.22 -10.53
C ALA A 23 -8.59 -2.00 -10.87
N LEU A 24 -8.06 -1.35 -9.83
CA LEU A 24 -7.20 -0.15 -9.83
C LEU A 24 -6.91 0.43 -11.23
N ASN A 25 -7.83 1.25 -11.73
CA ASN A 25 -7.77 1.76 -13.08
C ASN A 25 -6.47 2.58 -13.33
N PRO A 26 -5.65 2.21 -14.33
CA PRO A 26 -4.38 2.87 -14.62
C PRO A 26 -4.52 4.33 -15.02
N ASN A 27 -5.63 4.69 -15.68
CA ASN A 27 -5.84 6.05 -16.20
C ASN A 27 -6.01 7.11 -15.10
N TYR A 28 -6.23 6.67 -13.84
CA TYR A 28 -6.50 7.56 -12.71
C TYR A 28 -5.45 7.47 -11.60
N ASN A 29 -4.29 6.86 -11.88
CA ASN A 29 -3.20 6.67 -10.91
C ASN A 29 -3.68 6.00 -9.61
N MET A 30 -4.62 5.06 -9.72
CA MET A 30 -5.29 4.46 -8.57
C MET A 30 -4.33 3.69 -7.67
N VAL A 31 -3.30 3.05 -8.24
CA VAL A 31 -2.25 2.36 -7.48
C VAL A 31 -1.50 3.35 -6.59
N ILE A 32 -1.07 4.49 -7.15
CA ILE A 32 -0.34 5.53 -6.40
C ILE A 32 -1.21 6.09 -5.27
N LYS A 33 -2.50 6.37 -5.54
CA LYS A 33 -3.45 6.79 -4.52
C LYS A 33 -3.63 5.75 -3.41
N TYR A 34 -3.66 4.47 -3.76
CA TYR A 34 -3.74 3.38 -2.80
C TYR A 34 -2.49 3.33 -1.91
N LEU A 35 -1.29 3.46 -2.50
CA LEU A 35 -0.04 3.48 -1.74
C LEU A 35 0.06 4.69 -0.80
N ASP A 36 -0.37 5.87 -1.25
CA ASP A 36 -0.46 7.06 -0.40
C ASP A 36 -1.42 6.85 0.78
N CYS A 37 -2.58 6.27 0.51
CA CYS A 37 -3.55 5.92 1.55
C CYS A 37 -2.99 4.90 2.55
N LEU A 38 -2.21 3.91 2.09
CA LEU A 38 -1.54 2.94 2.95
C LEU A 38 -0.46 3.59 3.83
N ASN A 39 0.32 4.54 3.30
CA ASN A 39 1.29 5.29 4.10
C ASN A 39 0.60 6.09 5.21
N ARG A 40 -0.45 6.86 4.86
CA ARG A 40 -1.25 7.61 5.84
C ARG A 40 -1.91 6.70 6.87
N LEU A 41 -2.35 5.51 6.47
CA LEU A 41 -2.89 4.51 7.39
C LEU A 41 -1.82 3.98 8.35
N ALA A 42 -0.61 3.74 7.86
CA ALA A 42 0.50 3.28 8.71
C ALA A 42 0.80 4.29 9.82
N ASP A 43 0.88 5.58 9.48
CA ASP A 43 1.12 6.67 10.45
C ASP A 43 0.10 6.68 11.60
N GLN A 44 -1.15 6.26 11.33
CA GLN A 44 -2.20 6.14 12.35
C GLN A 44 -2.10 4.85 13.18
N LEU A 45 -1.60 3.76 12.59
CA LEU A 45 -1.58 2.45 13.23
C LEU A 45 -0.29 2.19 14.03
N ILE A 46 0.82 2.81 13.63
CA ILE A 46 2.12 2.66 14.30
C ILE A 46 2.09 3.06 15.78
N PRO A 47 1.51 4.22 16.18
CA PRO A 47 1.43 4.58 17.60
C PRO A 47 0.65 3.56 18.45
N ASN A 48 -0.26 2.82 17.81
CA ASN A 48 -1.10 1.80 18.44
C ASN A 48 -0.51 0.38 18.34
N SER A 49 0.73 0.23 17.84
CA SER A 49 1.38 -1.06 17.58
C SER A 49 0.55 -2.01 16.69
N ASN A 50 -0.32 -1.46 15.83
CA ASN A 50 -1.27 -2.24 15.03
C ASN A 50 -0.86 -2.36 13.55
N LEU A 51 0.45 -2.53 13.32
CA LEU A 51 0.99 -2.76 11.98
C LEU A 51 0.53 -4.07 11.32
N PRO A 52 0.13 -5.15 12.04
CA PRO A 52 -0.49 -6.31 11.42
C PRO A 52 -1.73 -5.98 10.58
N THR A 53 -2.59 -5.05 11.04
CA THR A 53 -3.73 -4.57 10.24
C THR A 53 -3.27 -3.91 8.94
N TRP A 54 -2.21 -3.10 8.99
CA TRP A 54 -1.63 -2.49 7.79
C TRP A 54 -1.11 -3.54 6.79
N LEU A 55 -0.46 -4.61 7.27
CA LEU A 55 0.03 -5.71 6.41
C LEU A 55 -1.10 -6.44 5.68
N ILE A 56 -2.26 -6.61 6.32
CA ILE A 56 -3.45 -7.19 5.67
C ILE A 56 -3.88 -6.32 4.49
N GLU A 57 -3.82 -5.00 4.65
CA GLU A 57 -4.19 -4.06 3.58
C GLU A 57 -3.20 -4.07 2.41
N VAL A 58 -1.90 -4.24 2.68
CA VAL A 58 -0.91 -4.44 1.62
C VAL A 58 -1.17 -5.75 0.87
N GLN A 59 -1.48 -6.84 1.58
CA GLN A 59 -1.83 -8.11 0.93
C GLN A 59 -3.08 -8.00 0.07
N HIS A 60 -4.06 -7.20 0.51
CA HIS A 60 -5.25 -6.92 -0.28
C HIS A 60 -4.91 -6.17 -1.58
N LEU A 61 -4.03 -5.17 -1.53
CA LEU A 61 -3.50 -4.49 -2.71
C LEU A 61 -2.86 -5.49 -3.68
N ILE A 62 -2.01 -6.40 -3.20
CA ILE A 62 -1.38 -7.44 -4.04
C ILE A 62 -2.44 -8.25 -4.79
N ARG A 63 -3.51 -8.69 -4.11
CA ARG A 63 -4.61 -9.45 -4.74
C ARG A 63 -5.34 -8.64 -5.81
N LEU A 64 -5.58 -7.35 -5.58
CA LEU A 64 -6.19 -6.46 -6.57
C LEU A 64 -5.31 -6.29 -7.81
N LEU A 65 -4.00 -6.11 -7.61
CA LEU A 65 -3.03 -5.98 -8.70
C LEU A 65 -2.92 -7.28 -9.50
N GLN A 66 -2.88 -8.44 -8.84
CA GLN A 66 -2.92 -9.75 -9.48
C GLN A 66 -4.17 -9.93 -10.34
N LYS A 67 -5.36 -9.64 -9.79
CA LYS A 67 -6.62 -9.70 -10.54
C LYS A 67 -6.59 -8.80 -11.78
N ARG A 68 -6.04 -7.58 -11.64
CA ARG A 68 -5.88 -6.62 -12.75
C ARG A 68 -4.98 -7.19 -13.86
N VAL A 69 -3.81 -7.73 -13.50
CA VAL A 69 -2.87 -8.32 -14.48
C VAL A 69 -3.49 -9.53 -15.16
N PHE A 70 -4.18 -10.42 -14.43
CA PHE A 70 -4.92 -11.54 -15.01
C PHE A 70 -6.06 -11.11 -15.95
N SER A 71 -6.62 -9.91 -15.72
CA SER A 71 -7.61 -9.28 -16.61
C SER A 71 -6.96 -8.59 -17.82
N ARG A 72 -5.70 -8.92 -18.15
CA ARG A 72 -4.92 -8.38 -19.28
C ARG A 72 -4.67 -6.87 -19.22
N MET A 73 -4.66 -6.31 -18.01
CA MET A 73 -4.35 -4.90 -17.80
C MET A 73 -3.01 -4.79 -17.05
N PRO A 74 -1.87 -4.70 -17.75
CA PRO A 74 -0.56 -4.69 -17.12
C PRO A 74 -0.35 -3.44 -16.26
N LEU A 75 0.61 -3.51 -15.34
CA LEU A 75 1.08 -2.34 -14.61
C LEU A 75 1.85 -1.41 -15.54
N THR A 76 1.60 -0.12 -15.43
CA THR A 76 2.38 0.91 -16.13
C THR A 76 3.78 1.02 -15.51
N PRO A 77 4.78 1.54 -16.24
CA PRO A 77 6.13 1.75 -15.69
C PRO A 77 6.14 2.61 -14.42
N VAL A 78 5.27 3.63 -14.36
CA VAL A 78 5.15 4.52 -13.19
C VAL A 78 4.62 3.75 -11.97
N GLU A 79 3.60 2.91 -12.16
CA GLU A 79 3.05 2.07 -11.08
C GLU A 79 4.07 1.05 -10.58
N ARG A 80 4.82 0.41 -11.49
CA ARG A 80 5.89 -0.52 -11.14
C ARG A 80 6.94 0.16 -10.27
N ASN A 81 7.44 1.32 -10.69
CA ASN A 81 8.42 2.08 -9.92
C ASN A 81 7.87 2.49 -8.53
N ALA A 82 6.62 2.95 -8.47
CA ALA A 82 5.99 3.30 -7.20
C ALA A 82 5.88 2.11 -6.24
N LEU A 83 5.48 0.94 -6.73
CA LEU A 83 5.38 -0.29 -5.95
C LEU A 83 6.75 -0.77 -5.45
N LEU A 84 7.78 -0.71 -6.30
CA LEU A 84 9.15 -1.07 -5.93
C LEU A 84 9.70 -0.15 -4.85
N ASN A 85 9.58 1.16 -5.02
CA ASN A 85 10.03 2.14 -4.03
C ASN A 85 9.31 1.96 -2.70
N PHE A 86 7.99 1.73 -2.74
CA PHE A 86 7.19 1.45 -1.55
C PHE A 86 7.66 0.19 -0.82
N ALA A 87 7.82 -0.92 -1.54
CA ALA A 87 8.23 -2.19 -0.94
C ALA A 87 9.65 -2.11 -0.35
N GLN A 88 10.59 -1.48 -1.05
CA GLN A 88 11.97 -1.29 -0.60
C GLN A 88 12.03 -0.42 0.67
N TYR A 89 11.32 0.71 0.66
CA TYR A 89 11.23 1.59 1.83
C TYR A 89 10.73 0.82 3.05
N TRP A 90 9.55 0.20 2.96
CA TRP A 90 8.93 -0.49 4.09
C TRP A 90 9.73 -1.71 4.56
N ARG A 91 10.42 -2.42 3.66
CA ARG A 91 11.34 -3.51 4.01
C ARG A 91 12.49 -3.03 4.89
N SER A 92 12.98 -1.80 4.68
CA SER A 92 14.09 -1.22 5.43
C SER A 92 13.71 -0.73 6.83
N MET A 93 12.41 -0.57 7.12
CA MET A 93 11.88 -0.02 8.39
C MET A 93 11.87 -1.06 9.53
N THR A 94 13.00 -1.70 9.81
CA THR A 94 13.10 -2.83 10.74
C THR A 94 13.15 -2.43 12.21
N ARG A 95 13.40 -1.15 12.50
CA ARG A 95 13.53 -0.61 13.87
C ARG A 95 12.16 -0.22 14.46
N PRO A 96 12.03 -0.16 15.79
CA PRO A 96 10.87 0.43 16.44
C PRO A 96 10.65 1.88 15.95
N PRO A 97 9.40 2.36 15.85
CA PRO A 97 8.15 1.67 16.19
C PRO A 97 7.59 0.75 15.08
N TYR A 98 8.22 0.72 13.91
CA TYR A 98 7.74 0.02 12.73
C TYR A 98 7.96 -1.50 12.81
N ASN A 99 9.09 -1.96 13.33
CA ASN A 99 9.38 -3.39 13.54
C ASN A 99 9.16 -4.28 12.30
N MET A 100 9.40 -3.77 11.09
CA MET A 100 9.20 -4.51 9.83
C MET A 100 10.21 -5.65 9.60
N GLY A 101 11.14 -5.88 10.52
CA GLY A 101 12.10 -7.00 10.46
C GLY A 101 11.47 -8.38 10.64
N ARG A 102 10.17 -8.46 10.98
CA ARG A 102 9.45 -9.72 11.16
C ARG A 102 9.34 -10.50 9.83
N PRO A 103 9.50 -11.84 9.85
CA PRO A 103 9.45 -12.66 8.64
C PRO A 103 8.21 -12.42 7.77
N GLU A 104 7.03 -12.27 8.37
CA GLU A 104 5.77 -12.09 7.67
C GLU A 104 5.74 -10.75 6.92
N ALA A 105 6.20 -9.68 7.56
CA ALA A 105 6.31 -8.37 6.93
C ALA A 105 7.27 -8.39 5.74
N GLN A 106 8.43 -9.04 5.92
CA GLN A 106 9.44 -9.19 4.88
C GLN A 106 8.91 -9.97 3.68
N ILE A 107 8.19 -11.07 3.90
CA ILE A 107 7.58 -11.88 2.84
C ILE A 107 6.57 -11.05 2.03
N VAL A 108 5.71 -10.28 2.68
CA VAL A 108 4.73 -9.44 1.98
C VAL A 108 5.43 -8.38 1.11
N MET A 109 6.46 -7.72 1.63
CA MET A 109 7.22 -6.71 0.86
C MET A 109 7.99 -7.35 -0.31
N ILE A 110 8.62 -8.51 -0.12
CA ILE A 110 9.29 -9.25 -1.22
C ILE A 110 8.26 -9.61 -2.29
N THR A 111 7.11 -10.15 -1.89
CA THR A 111 6.05 -10.55 -2.81
C THR A 111 5.60 -9.38 -3.66
N LEU A 112 5.42 -8.20 -3.06
CA LEU A 112 5.06 -6.98 -3.78
C LEU A 112 6.15 -6.53 -4.76
N ALA A 113 7.42 -6.56 -4.34
CA ALA A 113 8.55 -6.17 -5.17
C ALA A 113 8.75 -7.11 -6.37
N GLU A 114 8.67 -8.42 -6.14
CA GLU A 114 8.74 -9.45 -7.17
C GLU A 114 7.59 -9.31 -8.17
N PHE A 115 6.38 -9.04 -7.68
CA PHE A 115 5.23 -8.79 -8.53
C PHE A 115 5.42 -7.55 -9.42
N ALA A 116 6.01 -6.48 -8.88
CA ALA A 116 6.25 -5.24 -9.63
C ALA A 116 7.40 -5.34 -10.65
N THR A 117 8.30 -6.31 -10.48
CA THR A 117 9.44 -6.56 -11.39
C THR A 117 9.06 -7.41 -12.61
N LYS A 118 8.08 -8.32 -12.47
CA LYS A 118 7.62 -9.24 -13.52
C LYS A 118 6.59 -8.60 -14.45
#